data_AF-A0A2N5GD74-F1
#
_entry.id   AF-A0A2N5GD74-F1
#
_cell.length_a   1.000
_cell.length_b   1.000
_cell.length_c   1.000
_cell.angle_alpha   90.00
_cell.angle_beta   90.00
_cell.angle_gamma   90.00
#
_symmetry.space_group_name_H-M   'P 1'
#
loop_
_entity.id
_entity.type
_entity.pdbx_description
1 polymer ?
#
loop_
_entity_poly.entity_id
_entity_poly.type
_entity_poly.pdbx_seq_one_letter_code
_entity_poly.pdbx_strand_id
1 'polypeptide(L)' 'MVIQSNMSPKSIVLVWESTKEVFNKYNIQLTDKTLESFVNEEVLTLLLAELNEKVGSSSATCIEGG' A
#
# COMPACT_ATOMS: atom_id res chain seq x y z
N MET A 1 4.19 4.35 -10.76
CA MET A 1 4.45 5.11 -9.52
C MET A 1 4.38 4.11 -8.37
N VAL A 2 5.35 4.12 -7.46
CA VAL A 2 5.47 3.12 -6.38
C VAL A 2 5.30 3.78 -5.01
N ILE A 3 4.77 3.02 -4.06
CA ILE A 3 4.57 3.46 -2.68
C ILE A 3 5.88 3.29 -1.92
N GLN A 4 6.24 4.30 -1.14
CA GLN A 4 7.46 4.34 -0.33
C GLN A 4 7.16 4.44 1.17
N SER A 5 8.09 4.00 2.01
CA SER A 5 7.99 4.01 3.47
C SER A 5 7.82 5.40 4.10
N ASN A 6 8.38 6.42 3.45
CA ASN A 6 8.27 7.83 3.85
C ASN A 6 6.90 8.44 3.49
N MET A 7 6.02 7.70 2.81
CA MET A 7 4.65 8.17 2.58
C MET A 7 3.75 7.85 3.76
N SER A 8 2.77 8.72 4.00
CA SER A 8 1.75 8.52 5.03
C SER A 8 0.60 7.65 4.49
N PRO A 9 0.05 6.69 5.27
CA PRO A 9 -1.04 5.82 4.83
C PRO A 9 -2.27 6.61 4.36
N LYS A 10 -2.55 7.78 4.98
CA LYS A 10 -3.61 8.67 4.54
C LYS A 10 -3.39 9.24 3.13
N SER A 11 -2.17 9.68 2.82
CA SER A 11 -1.81 10.17 1.48
C SER A 11 -1.82 9.06 0.44
N ILE A 12 -1.38 7.85 0.83
CA ILE A 12 -1.38 6.68 -0.05
C ILE A 12 -2.82 6.32 -0.45
N VAL A 13 -3.75 6.24 0.51
CA VAL A 13 -5.16 5.94 0.23
C VAL A 13 -5.82 7.03 -0.61
N LEU A 14 -5.43 8.30 -0.43
CA LEU A 14 -5.96 9.41 -1.25
C LEU A 14 -5.56 9.28 -2.72
N VAL A 15 -4.37 8.76 -3.02
CA VAL A 15 -3.90 8.53 -4.41
C VAL A 15 -4.38 7.17 -4.93
N TRP A 16 -4.36 6.15 -4.09
CA TRP A 16 -4.73 4.78 -4.42
C TRP A 16 -5.75 4.24 -3.42
N GLU A 17 -7.03 4.52 -3.65
CA GLU A 17 -8.11 4.12 -2.73
C GLU A 17 -8.14 2.60 -2.48
N SER A 18 -7.77 1.79 -3.47
CA SER A 18 -7.72 0.32 -3.34
C SER A 18 -6.71 -0.17 -2.30
N THR A 19 -5.73 0.64 -1.90
CA THR A 19 -4.77 0.30 -0.84
C THR A 19 -5.37 0.34 0.56
N LYS A 20 -6.55 0.95 0.73
CA LYS A 20 -7.27 1.03 1.99
C LYS A 20 -7.57 -0.35 2.58
N GLU A 21 -7.85 -1.35 1.72
CA GLU A 21 -8.06 -2.73 2.15
C GLU A 21 -6.79 -3.31 2.79
N VAL A 22 -5.62 -3.01 2.22
CA VAL A 22 -4.33 -3.48 2.71
C VAL A 22 -4.07 -2.89 4.09
N PHE A 23 -4.25 -1.58 4.26
CA PHE A 23 -4.09 -0.97 5.59
C PHE A 23 -5.03 -1.56 6.63
N ASN A 24 -6.27 -1.86 6.26
CA ASN A 24 -7.23 -2.51 7.17
C ASN A 24 -6.80 -3.93 7.53
N LYS A 25 -6.34 -4.73 6.56
CA LYS A 25 -5.79 -6.10 6.76
C LYS A 25 -4.64 -6.10 7.77
N TYR A 26 -3.76 -5.10 7.70
CA TYR A 26 -2.63 -4.94 8.62
C TYR A 26 -2.98 -4.18 9.91
N ASN A 27 -4.26 -3.80 10.12
CA ASN A 27 -4.71 -2.97 11.26
C ASN A 27 -3.96 -1.63 11.41
N ILE A 28 -3.54 -1.05 10.29
CA ILE A 28 -2.85 0.24 10.24
C ILE A 28 -3.86 1.37 10.13
N GLN A 29 -3.76 2.34 11.02
CA GLN A 29 -4.60 3.53 10.99
C GLN A 29 -4.13 4.52 9.92
N LEU A 30 -5.08 5.16 9.24
CA LEU A 30 -4.80 6.20 8.25
C LEU A 30 -4.41 7.50 8.96
N THR A 31 -3.12 7.63 9.23
CA THR A 31 -2.51 8.79 9.86
C THR A 31 -1.71 9.62 8.85
N ASP A 32 -1.37 10.85 9.25
CA ASP A 32 -0.44 11.73 8.53
C ASP A 32 1.03 11.37 8.82
N LYS A 33 1.32 10.45 9.77
CA LYS A 33 2.68 9.92 10.02
C LYS A 33 3.13 8.95 8.92
N THR A 34 4.44 8.80 8.77
CA THR A 34 5.07 7.87 7.82
C THR A 34 4.91 6.41 8.25
N LEU A 35 4.90 5.49 7.27
CA LEU A 35 4.79 4.05 7.54
C LEU A 35 5.98 3.53 8.35
N GLU A 36 7.20 3.99 8.06
CA GLU A 36 8.41 3.62 8.81
C GLU A 36 8.33 3.98 10.30
N SER A 37 7.57 5.00 10.68
CA SER A 37 7.36 5.36 12.09
C SER A 37 6.26 4.55 12.75
N PHE A 38 5.41 3.88 11.96
CA PHE A 38 4.20 3.20 12.45
C PHE A 38 4.39 1.68 12.57
N VAL A 39 5.27 1.11 11.75
CA VAL A 39 5.53 -0.34 11.71
C VAL A 39 7.04 -0.62 11.72
N ASN A 40 7.41 -1.80 12.21
CA ASN A 40 8.79 -2.28 12.15
C ASN A 40 9.23 -2.55 10.71
N GLU A 41 10.54 -2.55 10.45
CA GLU A 41 11.12 -2.72 9.10
C GLU A 41 10.66 -4.00 8.38
N GLU A 42 10.49 -5.11 9.10
CA GLU A 42 9.98 -6.37 8.54
C GLU A 42 8.53 -6.23 8.04
N VAL A 43 7.67 -5.64 8.88
CA VAL A 43 6.26 -5.39 8.54
C VAL A 43 6.15 -4.35 7.43
N LEU A 44 7.00 -3.33 7.47
CA LEU A 44 7.09 -2.29 6.45
C LEU A 44 7.41 -2.89 5.08
N THR A 45 8.38 -3.80 5.02
CA THR A 45 8.79 -4.45 3.77
C THR A 45 7.64 -5.27 3.17
N LEU A 46 6.95 -6.07 4.01
CA LEU A 46 5.79 -6.87 3.58
C LEU A 46 4.62 -5.98 3.14
N LEU A 47 4.34 -4.93 3.91
CA LEU A 47 3.27 -3.98 3.63
C LEU A 47 3.54 -3.24 2.30
N LEU A 48 4.76 -2.76 2.09
CA LEU A 48 5.14 -2.07 0.85
C LEU A 48 5.05 -3.02 -0.35
N ALA A 49 5.41 -4.29 -0.21
CA ALA A 49 5.26 -5.27 -1.27
C ALA A 49 3.79 -5.45 -1.66
N GLU A 50 2.90 -5.73 -0.70
CA GLU A 50 1.44 -5.86 -0.92
C GLU A 50 0.83 -4.59 -1.50
N LEU A 51 1.20 -3.42 -0.97
CA LEU A 51 0.72 -2.13 -1.45
C LEU A 51 1.11 -1.90 -2.92
N ASN A 52 2.37 -2.13 -3.27
CA ASN A 52 2.86 -1.98 -4.63
C ASN A 52 2.29 -3.05 -5.56
N GLU A 53 2.09 -4.28 -5.09
CA GLU A 53 1.41 -5.33 -5.84
C GLU A 53 -0.04 -4.95 -6.14
N LYS A 54 -0.75 -4.36 -5.17
CA LYS A 54 -2.14 -3.91 -5.37
C LYS A 54 -2.25 -2.77 -6.37
N VAL A 55 -1.36 -1.78 -6.25
CA VAL A 55 -1.28 -0.65 -7.19
C VAL A 55 -0.85 -1.12 -8.59
N GLY A 56 0.09 -2.06 -8.67
CA GLY A 56 0.55 -2.66 -9.93
C GLY A 56 -0.50 -3.56 -10.57
N SER A 57 -1.18 -4.40 -9.79
CA SER A 57 -2.27 -5.26 -10.26
C SER A 57 -3.46 -4.45 -10.76
N SER A 58 -3.71 -3.27 -10.20
CA SER A 58 -4.75 -2.37 -10.72
C SER A 58 -4.47 -1.91 -12.16
N SER A 59 -3.22 -2.00 -12.63
CA SER A 59 -2.83 -1.75 -14.04
C SER A 59 -2.74 -3.01 -14.91
N ALA A 60 -2.84 -4.19 -14.30
CA ALA A 60 -2.89 -5.47 -15.00
C ALA A 60 -4.31 -6.03 -14.91
N THR A 61 -5.22 -5.49 -15.72
CA THR A 61 -6.27 -6.33 -16.26
C THR A 61 -5.59 -7.53 -16.92
N CYS A 62 -5.74 -8.68 -16.29
CA CYS A 62 -5.55 -9.97 -16.91
C CYS A 62 -6.28 -9.94 -18.27
N ILE A 63 -5.53 -10.04 -19.35
CA ILE A 63 -6.05 -10.62 -20.59
C ILE A 63 -5.45 -12.01 -20.66
N GLU A 64 -5.95 -12.90 -19.81
CA GLU A 64 -6.10 -14.29 -20.21
C GLU A 64 -7.12 -14.30 -21.34
N GLY A 65 -6.68 -14.52 -22.58
CA GLY A 65 -7.58 -14.64 -23.73
C GLY A 65 -6.86 -14.55 -25.07
N GLY A 66 -6.44 -15.70 -25.60
CA GLY A 66 -5.90 -15.88 -26.95
C GLY A 66 -5.12 -17.17 -27.12
#